data_AF-A0A8D2AN08-F1
#
_entry.id   AF-A0A8D2AN08-F1
#
_cell.length_a   1.000
_cell.length_b   1.000
_cell.length_c   1.000
_cell.angle_alpha   90.00
_cell.angle_beta   90.00
_cell.angle_gamma   90.00
#
_symmetry.space_group_name_H-M   'P 1'
#
loop_
_entity.id
_entity.type
_entity.pdbx_description
1 polymer ?
#
loop_
_entity_poly.entity_id
_entity_poly.type
_entity_poly.pdbx_seq_one_letter_code
_entity_poly.pdbx_strand_id
1 'polypeptide(L)'
;PASVEKGWRFWQLGIRKALDPLQAAWDVFSQPVPASCGQLLTQLLLCASLAVAAAELVCHWLVSSWLYPLGPAGIIATVCGLLVFLGLGLAPPLRCLFTLSVPTLGTEQGRRLLLSYSTATLAFAVVPNVLANMGAAGQVLRCVTEGSLESLLNTTRQLHAASRALGPTGRRGNQGLTFETQGNGSAFRLHMLKVTQGVLEDFSALEWQTRAAVLGTRRVATGMFVLGLLVESAWYLHRYLTDLRFDNIYETRQLTRQLAQAQATHLVAPPPTWLLRTARPKLSQEELLSCLLRLGLLALLLVATTVIVATDHMAFLLAQAAVDWAQKLPAVPVTLMVKYDATYTVLDFIPFLFNQPPVESPYLSSRQDFHWELRFTSPGCPLLPAQRPHAATALAAGSLQLLACSTVLLETYARRLRHAIAASFFPAQEARRIRHLHARLRRRYHRHQGQQPPSGPPPSPDLMDGTLDPLKNQGACVRGAGGLE
;
A
#
# COMPACT_ATOMS: atom_id res chain seq x y z
N PRO A 1 43.54 -6.88 -20.59
CA PRO A 1 43.36 -8.20 -19.94
C PRO A 1 44.01 -8.30 -18.54
N ALA A 2 45.32 -8.05 -18.39
CA ALA A 2 46.05 -8.20 -17.12
C ALA A 2 45.68 -7.18 -16.01
N SER A 3 45.18 -6.00 -16.37
CA SER A 3 44.71 -4.97 -15.42
C SER A 3 43.34 -5.32 -14.79
N VAL A 4 42.44 -5.92 -15.56
CA VAL A 4 41.13 -6.39 -15.10
C VAL A 4 41.28 -7.59 -14.16
N GLU A 5 42.21 -8.50 -14.44
CA GLU A 5 42.52 -9.65 -13.58
C GLU A 5 43.13 -9.24 -12.23
N LYS A 6 44.00 -8.22 -12.21
CA LYS A 6 44.55 -7.66 -10.96
C LYS A 6 43.49 -6.93 -10.14
N GLY A 7 42.62 -6.16 -10.80
CA GLY A 7 41.47 -5.53 -10.14
C GLY A 7 40.54 -6.57 -9.51
N TRP A 8 40.20 -7.64 -10.24
CA TRP A 8 39.37 -8.73 -9.72
C TRP A 8 40.01 -9.45 -8.52
N ARG A 9 41.31 -9.73 -8.57
CA ARG A 9 42.05 -10.33 -7.43
C ARG A 9 42.09 -9.39 -6.22
N PHE A 10 42.24 -8.07 -6.43
CA PHE A 10 42.18 -7.08 -5.36
C PHE A 10 40.79 -7.03 -4.70
N TRP A 11 39.71 -7.00 -5.50
CA TRP A 11 38.35 -7.09 -5.00
C TRP A 11 38.08 -8.39 -4.24
N GLN A 12 38.52 -9.54 -4.76
CA GLN A 12 38.40 -10.83 -4.06
C GLN A 12 39.17 -10.87 -2.74
N LEU A 13 40.36 -10.26 -2.69
CA LEU A 13 41.16 -10.19 -1.47
C LEU A 13 40.54 -9.24 -0.44
N GLY A 14 39.99 -8.11 -0.88
CA GLY A 14 39.24 -7.18 -0.04
C GLY A 14 37.99 -7.81 0.55
N ILE A 15 37.22 -8.56 -0.26
CA ILE A 15 36.03 -9.29 0.19
C ILE A 15 36.40 -10.34 1.24
N ARG A 16 37.47 -11.13 1.02
CA ARG A 16 37.92 -12.14 2.01
C ARG A 16 38.34 -11.50 3.33
N LYS A 17 39.14 -10.42 3.29
CA LYS A 17 39.56 -9.69 4.48
C LYS A 17 38.38 -9.12 5.29
N ALA A 18 37.30 -8.74 4.63
CA ALA A 18 36.08 -8.27 5.29
C ALA A 18 35.19 -9.43 5.81
N LEU A 19 35.21 -10.59 5.14
CA LEU A 19 34.41 -11.76 5.54
C LEU A 19 34.96 -12.47 6.77
N ASP A 20 36.28 -12.57 6.92
CA ASP A 20 36.92 -13.26 8.05
C ASP A 20 36.46 -12.72 9.44
N PRO A 21 36.45 -11.41 9.71
CA PRO A 21 35.96 -10.89 10.99
C PRO A 21 34.44 -11.05 11.15
N LEU A 22 33.66 -10.97 10.07
CA LEU A 22 32.21 -11.21 10.09
C LEU A 22 31.90 -12.67 10.42
N GLN A 23 32.65 -13.60 9.83
CA GLN A 23 32.54 -15.03 10.11
C GLN A 23 32.87 -15.33 11.57
N ALA A 24 33.96 -14.76 12.10
CA ALA A 24 34.34 -14.92 13.50
C ALA A 24 33.29 -14.33 14.45
N ALA A 25 32.77 -13.14 14.15
CA ALA A 25 31.69 -12.52 14.93
C ALA A 25 30.41 -13.35 14.90
N TRP A 26 30.06 -13.91 13.74
CA TRP A 26 28.90 -14.81 13.57
C TRP A 26 29.05 -16.11 14.37
N ASP A 27 30.23 -16.72 14.34
CA ASP A 27 30.51 -17.96 15.09
C ASP A 27 30.40 -17.70 16.60
N VAL A 28 30.91 -16.57 17.10
CA VAL A 28 30.73 -16.17 18.51
C VAL A 28 29.25 -15.88 18.81
N PHE A 29 28.55 -15.19 17.93
CA PHE A 29 27.15 -14.81 18.13
C PHE A 29 26.19 -16.01 18.13
N SER A 30 26.50 -17.06 17.37
CA SER A 30 25.68 -18.27 17.26
C SER A 30 25.99 -19.33 18.32
N GLN A 31 27.11 -19.22 19.02
CA GLN A 31 27.46 -20.15 20.09
C GLN A 31 26.50 -20.05 21.29
N PRO A 32 26.07 -21.19 21.86
CA PRO A 32 25.16 -21.20 23.00
C PRO A 32 25.85 -20.70 24.27
N VAL A 33 27.13 -21.04 24.48
CA VAL A 33 27.93 -20.65 25.64
C VAL A 33 29.28 -20.11 25.13
N PRO A 34 29.66 -18.87 25.47
CA PRO A 34 30.96 -18.32 25.08
C PRO A 34 32.09 -19.05 25.83
N ALA A 35 33.17 -19.37 25.13
CA ALA A 35 34.29 -20.14 25.69
C ALA A 35 35.34 -19.26 26.39
N SER A 36 35.33 -17.94 26.17
CA SER A 36 36.29 -17.01 26.75
C SER A 36 35.68 -15.64 27.09
N CYS A 37 36.34 -14.89 27.97
CA CYS A 37 35.92 -13.53 28.35
C CYS A 37 35.85 -12.59 27.12
N GLY A 38 36.80 -12.72 26.19
CA GLY A 38 36.79 -11.95 24.94
C GLY A 38 35.55 -12.27 24.08
N GLN A 39 35.20 -13.54 23.93
CA GLN A 39 34.00 -13.96 23.19
C GLN A 39 32.71 -13.48 23.87
N LEU A 40 32.65 -13.54 25.20
CA LEU A 40 31.53 -13.00 25.98
C LEU A 40 31.37 -11.49 25.73
N LEU A 41 32.47 -10.73 25.77
CA LEU A 41 32.44 -9.29 25.50
C LEU A 41 31.95 -9.00 24.06
N THR A 42 32.47 -9.72 23.06
CA THR A 42 32.02 -9.57 21.67
C THR A 42 30.52 -9.88 21.53
N GLN A 43 30.03 -10.95 22.16
CA GLN A 43 28.61 -11.29 22.14
C GLN A 43 27.75 -10.21 22.80
N LEU A 44 28.17 -9.68 23.96
CA LEU A 44 27.45 -8.60 24.65
C LEU A 44 27.42 -7.32 23.80
N LEU A 45 28.53 -6.96 23.15
CA LEU A 45 28.58 -5.81 22.24
C LEU A 45 27.62 -5.98 21.04
N LEU A 46 27.56 -7.17 20.45
CA LEU A 46 26.62 -7.48 19.36
C LEU A 46 25.15 -7.44 19.85
N CYS A 47 24.87 -7.97 21.03
CA CYS A 47 23.51 -7.91 21.60
C CYS A 47 23.13 -6.46 21.94
N ALA A 48 24.07 -5.66 22.45
CA ALA A 48 23.86 -4.25 22.76
C ALA A 48 23.57 -3.44 21.49
N SER A 49 24.33 -3.64 20.41
CA SER A 49 24.09 -2.92 19.15
C SER A 49 22.73 -3.26 18.53
N LEU A 50 22.33 -4.53 18.56
CA LEU A 50 20.99 -4.95 18.10
C LEU A 50 19.88 -4.39 19.00
N ALA A 51 20.09 -4.33 20.31
CA ALA A 51 19.14 -3.78 21.26
C ALA A 51 18.97 -2.26 21.11
N VAL A 52 20.06 -1.52 20.86
CA VAL A 52 20.03 -0.08 20.57
C VAL A 52 19.26 0.17 19.28
N ALA A 53 19.57 -0.56 18.20
CA ALA A 53 18.85 -0.43 16.94
C ALA A 53 17.34 -0.74 17.11
N ALA A 54 16.99 -1.76 17.89
CA ALA A 54 15.60 -2.07 18.20
C ALA A 54 14.92 -0.96 19.02
N ALA A 55 15.60 -0.39 20.02
CA ALA A 55 15.10 0.71 20.82
C ALA A 55 14.89 1.99 19.99
N GLU A 56 15.81 2.32 19.09
CA GLU A 56 15.67 3.44 18.15
C GLU A 56 14.46 3.26 17.23
N LEU A 57 14.28 2.06 16.67
CA LEU A 57 13.12 1.72 15.85
C LEU A 57 11.81 1.86 16.64
N VAL A 58 11.76 1.38 17.88
CA VAL A 58 10.59 1.50 18.76
C VAL A 58 10.31 2.97 19.09
N CYS A 59 11.33 3.74 19.45
CA CYS A 59 11.21 5.17 19.74
C CYS A 59 10.66 5.94 18.53
N HIS A 60 11.27 5.70 17.35
CA HIS A 60 10.83 6.30 16.10
C HIS A 60 9.38 5.91 15.77
N TRP A 61 9.00 4.64 15.95
CA TRP A 61 7.63 4.19 15.74
C TRP A 61 6.63 4.87 16.69
N LEU A 62 6.93 4.96 18.00
CA LEU A 62 6.06 5.58 19.00
C LEU A 62 5.82 7.07 18.73
N VAL A 63 6.89 7.79 18.35
CA VAL A 63 6.83 9.22 18.02
C VAL A 63 6.12 9.44 16.68
N SER A 64 6.51 8.70 15.62
CA SER A 64 5.95 8.88 14.27
C SER A 64 4.50 8.41 14.13
N SER A 65 4.04 7.54 15.03
CA SER A 65 2.64 7.09 15.11
C SER A 65 1.81 7.95 16.07
N TRP A 66 2.39 9.02 16.62
CA TRP A 66 1.76 9.93 17.57
C TRP A 66 1.12 9.20 18.77
N LEU A 67 1.68 8.07 19.24
CA LEU A 67 1.17 7.40 20.45
C LEU A 67 1.59 8.15 21.71
N TYR A 68 2.83 8.65 21.73
CA TYR A 68 3.43 9.28 22.90
C TYR A 68 4.27 10.50 22.50
N PRO A 69 4.34 11.53 23.35
CA PRO A 69 5.34 12.58 23.21
C PRO A 69 6.75 12.00 23.45
N LEU A 70 7.79 12.77 23.07
CA LEU A 70 9.18 12.29 23.03
C LEU A 70 9.67 11.71 24.37
N GLY A 71 9.27 12.30 25.50
CA GLY A 71 9.68 11.85 26.84
C GLY A 71 9.23 10.41 27.15
N PRO A 72 7.91 10.14 27.25
CA PRO A 72 7.39 8.79 27.49
C PRO A 72 7.82 7.78 26.41
N ALA A 73 7.90 8.19 25.14
CA ALA A 73 8.38 7.33 24.06
C ALA A 73 9.82 6.84 24.30
N GLY A 74 10.71 7.72 24.76
CA GLY A 74 12.08 7.38 25.11
C GLY A 74 12.16 6.40 26.29
N ILE A 75 11.32 6.56 27.31
CA ILE A 75 11.28 5.63 28.46
C ILE A 75 10.82 4.24 28.01
N ILE A 76 9.74 4.15 27.22
CA ILE A 76 9.25 2.86 26.71
C ILE A 76 10.31 2.20 25.83
N ALA A 77 10.94 2.97 24.93
CA ALA A 77 11.97 2.47 24.04
C ALA A 77 13.21 1.94 24.79
N THR A 78 13.65 2.63 25.85
CA THR A 78 14.79 2.16 26.67
C THR A 78 14.46 0.90 27.45
N VAL A 79 13.26 0.80 28.03
CA VAL A 79 12.78 -0.43 28.69
C VAL A 79 12.70 -1.59 27.69
N CYS A 80 12.11 -1.37 26.52
CA CYS A 80 12.06 -2.38 25.45
C CYS A 80 13.46 -2.79 25.00
N GLY A 81 14.38 -1.82 24.81
CA GLY A 81 15.77 -2.07 24.46
C GLY A 81 16.49 -2.92 25.49
N LEU A 82 16.30 -2.63 26.78
CA LEU A 82 16.88 -3.42 27.88
C LEU A 82 16.34 -4.85 27.88
N LEU A 83 15.04 -5.04 27.68
CA LEU A 83 14.43 -6.38 27.58
C LEU A 83 14.97 -7.16 26.38
N VAL A 84 15.13 -6.50 25.23
CA VAL A 84 15.76 -7.11 24.03
C VAL A 84 17.21 -7.47 24.32
N PHE A 85 17.98 -6.58 24.95
CA PHE A 85 19.38 -6.84 25.33
C PHE A 85 19.51 -8.05 26.24
N LEU A 86 18.71 -8.11 27.31
CA LEU A 86 18.69 -9.23 28.25
C LEU A 86 18.25 -10.52 27.55
N GLY A 87 17.21 -10.47 26.73
CA GLY A 87 16.71 -11.62 25.97
C GLY A 87 17.74 -12.17 24.99
N LEU A 88 18.39 -11.30 24.20
CA LEU A 88 19.45 -11.70 23.27
C LEU A 88 20.70 -12.19 24.00
N GLY A 89 21.09 -11.54 25.09
CA GLY A 89 22.28 -11.92 25.87
C GLY A 89 22.13 -13.28 26.55
N LEU A 90 20.96 -13.55 27.14
CA LEU A 90 20.73 -14.72 28.00
C LEU A 90 20.16 -15.93 27.26
N ALA A 91 19.37 -15.73 26.20
CA ALA A 91 18.66 -16.82 25.53
C ALA A 91 19.16 -17.03 24.08
N PRO A 92 19.94 -18.09 23.80
CA PRO A 92 20.33 -18.46 22.44
C PRO A 92 19.15 -18.58 21.45
N PRO A 93 17.98 -19.15 21.84
CA PRO A 93 16.82 -19.20 20.94
C PRO A 93 16.30 -17.83 20.54
N LEU A 94 16.37 -16.81 21.41
CA LEU A 94 15.94 -15.45 21.09
C LEU A 94 16.90 -14.77 20.09
N ARG A 95 18.21 -15.01 20.21
CA ARG A 95 19.20 -14.58 19.20
C ARG A 95 18.91 -15.19 17.83
N CYS A 96 18.62 -16.48 17.80
CA CYS A 96 18.24 -17.18 16.57
C CYS A 96 16.93 -16.61 15.98
N LEU A 97 15.91 -16.42 16.81
CA LEU A 97 14.63 -15.88 16.38
C LEU A 97 14.77 -14.45 15.81
N PHE A 98 15.54 -13.59 16.47
CA PHE A 98 15.78 -12.22 15.99
C PHE A 98 16.52 -12.22 14.65
N THR A 99 17.56 -13.05 14.50
CA THR A 99 18.29 -13.18 13.22
C THR A 99 17.48 -13.85 12.11
N LEU A 100 16.53 -14.73 12.45
CA LEU A 100 15.61 -15.33 11.49
C LEU A 100 14.56 -14.36 10.95
N SER A 101 14.27 -13.25 11.64
CA SER A 101 13.26 -12.27 11.21
C SER A 101 13.57 -11.67 9.83
N VAL A 102 14.85 -11.32 9.58
CA VAL A 102 15.30 -10.71 8.33
C VAL A 102 15.13 -11.64 7.13
N PRO A 103 15.66 -12.87 7.09
CA PRO A 103 15.43 -13.76 5.97
C PRO A 103 13.99 -14.27 5.89
N THR A 104 13.18 -14.16 6.97
CA THR A 104 11.74 -14.44 6.90
C THR A 104 11.00 -13.43 6.02
N LEU A 105 11.48 -12.18 5.91
CA LEU A 105 10.94 -11.22 4.91
C LEU A 105 11.06 -11.73 3.48
N GLY A 106 12.12 -12.49 3.19
CA GLY A 106 12.39 -13.10 1.88
C GLY A 106 11.49 -14.28 1.51
N THR A 107 10.54 -14.65 2.37
CA THR A 107 9.65 -15.80 2.18
C THR A 107 8.29 -15.38 1.64
N GLU A 108 7.49 -16.33 1.17
CA GLU A 108 6.12 -16.03 0.72
C GLU A 108 5.26 -15.38 1.81
N GLN A 109 5.38 -15.82 3.07
CA GLN A 109 4.68 -15.23 4.21
C GLN A 109 5.16 -13.81 4.50
N GLY A 110 6.48 -13.61 4.56
CA GLY A 110 7.08 -12.28 4.77
C GLY A 110 6.69 -11.29 3.66
N ARG A 111 6.63 -11.76 2.41
CA ARG A 111 6.17 -10.97 1.27
C ARG A 111 4.70 -10.54 1.42
N ARG A 112 3.81 -11.43 1.88
CA ARG A 112 2.40 -11.06 2.15
C ARG A 112 2.32 -9.98 3.23
N LEU A 113 3.11 -10.10 4.30
CA LEU A 113 3.17 -9.09 5.37
C LEU A 113 3.68 -7.74 4.86
N LEU A 114 4.74 -7.73 4.03
CA LEU A 114 5.27 -6.52 3.40
C LEU A 114 4.22 -5.83 2.53
N LEU A 115 3.52 -6.60 1.68
CA LEU A 115 2.49 -6.06 0.81
C LEU A 115 1.32 -5.50 1.62
N SER A 116 0.81 -6.25 2.61
CA SER A 116 -0.28 -5.78 3.46
C SER A 116 0.08 -4.50 4.22
N TYR A 117 1.31 -4.42 4.74
CA TYR A 117 1.79 -3.24 5.43
C TYR A 117 1.94 -2.05 4.48
N SER A 118 2.46 -2.27 3.26
CA SER A 118 2.58 -1.23 2.24
C SER A 118 1.22 -0.67 1.79
N THR A 119 0.21 -1.53 1.62
CA THR A 119 -1.14 -1.10 1.23
C THR A 119 -1.83 -0.35 2.36
N ALA A 120 -1.63 -0.78 3.61
CA ALA A 120 -2.18 -0.09 4.77
C ALA A 120 -1.59 1.31 4.93
N THR A 121 -0.26 1.45 4.86
CA THR A 121 0.41 2.75 4.98
C THR A 121 0.03 3.71 3.86
N LEU A 122 -0.15 3.21 2.63
CA LEU A 122 -0.65 3.99 1.51
C LEU A 122 -2.09 4.47 1.74
N ALA A 123 -2.98 3.57 2.15
CA ALA A 123 -4.39 3.92 2.41
C ALA A 123 -4.52 4.96 3.53
N PHE A 124 -3.71 4.85 4.58
CA PHE A 124 -3.68 5.81 5.69
C PHE A 124 -3.25 7.21 5.26
N ALA A 125 -2.48 7.35 4.19
CA ALA A 125 -2.09 8.66 3.66
C ALA A 125 -3.14 9.18 2.65
N VAL A 126 -3.55 8.34 1.71
CA VAL A 126 -4.33 8.77 0.54
C VAL A 126 -5.81 9.02 0.87
N VAL A 127 -6.47 8.10 1.59
CA VAL A 127 -7.92 8.20 1.82
C VAL A 127 -8.31 9.49 2.57
N PRO A 128 -7.71 9.86 3.72
CA PRO A 128 -8.07 11.09 4.40
C PRO A 128 -7.71 12.36 3.60
N ASN A 129 -6.66 12.30 2.76
CA ASN A 129 -6.25 13.44 1.93
C ASN A 129 -7.23 13.67 0.76
N VAL A 130 -7.67 12.60 0.10
CA VAL A 130 -8.71 12.65 -0.93
C VAL A 130 -10.01 13.20 -0.35
N LEU A 131 -10.46 12.68 0.80
CA LEU A 131 -11.68 13.17 1.46
C LEU A 131 -11.60 14.66 1.81
N ALA A 132 -10.48 15.12 2.35
CA ALA A 132 -10.28 16.54 2.66
C ALA A 132 -10.29 17.44 1.41
N ASN A 133 -9.68 16.99 0.31
CA ASN A 133 -9.71 17.72 -0.96
C ASN A 133 -11.11 17.75 -1.59
N MET A 134 -11.86 16.65 -1.50
CA MET A 134 -13.26 16.61 -1.91
C MET A 134 -14.12 17.55 -1.05
N GLY A 135 -13.86 17.61 0.26
CA GLY A 135 -14.48 18.58 1.17
C GLY A 135 -14.20 20.04 0.78
N ALA A 136 -12.96 20.36 0.39
CA ALA A 136 -12.60 21.69 -0.09
C ALA A 136 -13.33 22.07 -1.40
N ALA A 137 -13.42 21.14 -2.36
CA ALA A 137 -14.19 21.34 -3.57
C ALA A 137 -15.71 21.48 -3.30
N GLY A 138 -16.24 20.70 -2.37
CA GLY A 138 -17.64 20.83 -1.91
C GLY A 138 -17.92 22.18 -1.24
N GLN A 139 -16.98 22.71 -0.47
CA GLN A 139 -17.09 24.03 0.14
C GLN A 139 -17.12 25.14 -0.92
N VAL A 140 -16.33 25.04 -1.98
CA VAL A 140 -16.41 25.95 -3.13
C VAL A 140 -17.81 25.92 -3.74
N LEU A 141 -18.35 24.72 -4.01
CA LEU A 141 -19.69 24.55 -4.57
C LEU A 141 -20.76 25.20 -3.67
N ARG A 142 -20.66 25.03 -2.35
CA ARG A 142 -21.53 25.70 -1.37
C ARG A 142 -21.41 27.22 -1.46
N CYS A 143 -20.20 27.78 -1.42
CA CYS A 143 -20.02 29.24 -1.42
C CYS A 143 -20.52 29.89 -2.72
N VAL A 144 -20.35 29.20 -3.86
CA VAL A 144 -20.82 29.68 -5.17
C VAL A 144 -22.35 29.57 -5.31
N THR A 145 -22.93 28.48 -4.83
CA THR A 145 -24.39 28.32 -4.84
C THR A 145 -25.07 29.33 -3.91
N GLU A 146 -24.51 29.55 -2.72
CA GLU A 146 -24.94 30.59 -1.78
C GLU A 146 -24.89 31.99 -2.41
N GLY A 147 -23.74 32.38 -2.98
CA GLY A 147 -23.56 33.71 -3.59
C GLY A 147 -24.47 33.93 -4.80
N SER A 148 -24.53 32.95 -5.70
CA SER A 148 -25.37 33.02 -6.90
C SER A 148 -26.85 33.14 -6.53
N LEU A 149 -27.30 32.40 -5.53
CA LEU A 149 -28.67 32.44 -5.03
C LEU A 149 -29.00 33.78 -4.35
N GLU A 150 -28.09 34.32 -3.54
CA GLU A 150 -28.24 35.65 -2.94
C GLU A 150 -28.36 36.74 -4.02
N SER A 151 -27.54 36.65 -5.06
CA SER A 151 -27.56 37.56 -6.21
C SER A 151 -28.84 37.43 -7.05
N LEU A 152 -29.32 36.20 -7.29
CA LEU A 152 -30.58 35.96 -8.00
C LEU A 152 -31.77 36.52 -7.22
N LEU A 153 -31.83 36.29 -5.91
CA LEU A 153 -32.89 36.83 -5.06
C LEU A 153 -32.83 38.36 -4.98
N ASN A 154 -31.63 38.95 -4.89
CA ASN A 154 -31.46 40.40 -4.91
C ASN A 154 -31.91 41.00 -6.24
N THR A 155 -31.48 40.42 -7.36
CA THR A 155 -31.88 40.82 -8.72
C THR A 155 -33.40 40.76 -8.90
N THR A 156 -34.02 39.67 -8.43
CA THR A 156 -35.48 39.50 -8.49
C THR A 156 -36.21 40.58 -7.69
N ARG A 157 -35.71 40.94 -6.50
CA ARG A 157 -36.27 42.03 -5.68
C ARG A 157 -36.12 43.39 -6.36
N GLN A 158 -34.96 43.67 -6.97
CA GLN A 158 -34.70 44.92 -7.69
C GLN A 158 -35.61 45.05 -8.92
N LEU A 159 -35.74 43.99 -9.72
CA LEU A 159 -36.68 43.93 -10.85
C LEU A 159 -38.13 44.13 -10.41
N HIS A 160 -38.54 43.51 -9.31
CA HIS A 160 -39.89 43.68 -8.76
C HIS A 160 -40.11 45.09 -8.17
N ALA A 161 -39.07 45.75 -7.66
CA ALA A 161 -39.14 47.16 -7.27
C ALA A 161 -39.28 48.08 -8.49
N ALA A 162 -38.50 47.83 -9.54
CA ALA A 162 -38.59 48.55 -10.80
C ALA A 162 -39.96 48.37 -11.49
N SER A 163 -40.52 47.16 -11.50
CA SER A 163 -41.85 46.91 -12.06
C SER A 163 -42.95 47.63 -11.26
N ARG A 164 -42.83 47.69 -9.92
CA ARG A 164 -43.77 48.45 -9.08
C ARG A 164 -43.65 49.96 -9.29
N ALA A 165 -42.45 50.48 -9.55
CA ALA A 165 -42.27 51.90 -9.89
C ALA A 165 -42.96 52.27 -11.22
N LEU A 166 -43.06 51.33 -12.16
CA LEU A 166 -43.79 51.48 -13.42
C LEU A 166 -45.32 51.35 -13.28
N GLY A 167 -45.80 50.69 -12.23
CA GLY A 167 -47.22 50.34 -12.03
C GLY A 167 -48.24 51.45 -11.65
N PRO A 168 -47.92 52.60 -11.00
CA PRO A 168 -48.98 53.44 -10.43
C PRO A 168 -49.62 54.43 -11.42
N THR A 169 -49.07 54.64 -12.61
CA THR A 169 -49.50 55.74 -13.51
C THR A 169 -50.43 55.31 -14.65
N GLY A 170 -50.72 54.01 -14.79
CA GLY A 170 -51.54 53.46 -15.86
C GLY A 170 -52.99 53.11 -15.47
N ARG A 171 -53.74 53.99 -14.79
CA ARG A 171 -55.17 53.70 -14.46
C ARG A 171 -56.11 53.78 -15.69
N ARG A 172 -55.58 53.75 -16.93
CA ARG A 172 -56.38 53.82 -18.16
C ARG A 172 -55.88 53.00 -19.36
N GLY A 173 -54.88 52.12 -19.20
CA GLY A 173 -54.41 51.26 -20.31
C GLY A 173 -53.93 49.89 -19.82
N ASN A 174 -54.35 48.83 -20.50
CA ASN A 174 -54.08 47.40 -20.20
C ASN A 174 -52.60 46.96 -20.28
N GLN A 175 -51.63 47.86 -20.13
CA GLN A 175 -50.21 47.57 -20.28
C GLN A 175 -49.47 47.78 -18.95
N GLY A 176 -49.79 46.93 -17.97
CA GLY A 176 -48.96 46.76 -16.78
C GLY A 176 -47.97 45.60 -16.99
N LEU A 177 -46.67 45.87 -16.92
CA LEU A 177 -45.66 44.79 -16.87
C LEU A 177 -45.65 44.21 -15.46
N THR A 178 -46.48 43.20 -15.21
CA THR A 178 -46.47 42.43 -13.97
C THR A 178 -45.41 41.34 -14.06
N PHE A 179 -44.33 41.48 -13.29
CA PHE A 179 -43.35 40.41 -13.13
C PHE A 179 -43.89 39.41 -12.08
N GLU A 180 -44.56 38.35 -12.54
CA GLU A 180 -45.02 37.26 -11.67
C GLU A 180 -43.85 36.36 -11.29
N THR A 181 -43.41 36.45 -10.04
CA THR A 181 -42.45 35.50 -9.46
C THR A 181 -43.25 34.39 -8.78
N GLN A 182 -43.57 33.33 -9.52
CA GLN A 182 -44.31 32.19 -8.99
C GLN A 182 -43.36 31.31 -8.15
N GLY A 183 -43.33 31.55 -6.83
CA GLY A 183 -42.61 30.68 -5.89
C GLY A 183 -42.06 31.41 -4.67
N ASN A 184 -42.02 30.71 -3.53
CA ASN A 184 -41.43 31.24 -2.31
C ASN A 184 -39.89 31.19 -2.41
N GLY A 185 -39.26 32.30 -2.79
CA GLY A 185 -37.80 32.39 -2.91
C GLY A 185 -37.03 32.03 -1.63
N SER A 186 -37.66 32.18 -0.45
CA SER A 186 -37.07 31.73 0.82
C SER A 186 -37.05 30.21 0.96
N ALA A 187 -38.09 29.51 0.49
CA ALA A 187 -38.16 28.05 0.49
C ALA A 187 -37.16 27.44 -0.50
N PHE A 188 -37.04 28.04 -1.71
CA PHE A 188 -36.02 27.64 -2.68
C PHE A 188 -34.60 27.83 -2.14
N ARG A 189 -34.34 28.96 -1.48
CA ARG A 189 -33.05 29.22 -0.81
C ARG A 189 -32.73 28.17 0.23
N LEU A 190 -33.68 27.89 1.11
CA LEU A 190 -33.50 26.93 2.19
C LEU A 190 -33.30 25.50 1.67
N HIS A 191 -33.99 25.13 0.60
CA HIS A 191 -33.82 23.84 -0.06
C HIS A 191 -32.41 23.66 -0.65
N MET A 192 -31.93 24.63 -1.44
CA MET A 192 -30.60 24.56 -2.04
C MET A 192 -29.49 24.55 -0.99
N LEU A 193 -29.60 25.41 0.03
CA LEU A 193 -28.69 25.42 1.18
C LEU A 193 -28.64 24.05 1.86
N LYS A 194 -29.81 23.47 2.16
CA LYS A 194 -29.91 22.16 2.82
C LYS A 194 -29.25 21.05 2.01
N VAL A 195 -29.43 21.03 0.69
CA VAL A 195 -28.80 20.03 -0.19
C VAL A 195 -27.27 20.17 -0.17
N THR A 196 -26.75 21.39 -0.34
CA THR A 196 -25.29 21.62 -0.35
C THR A 196 -24.65 21.35 1.01
N GLN A 197 -25.36 21.67 2.09
CA GLN A 197 -24.90 21.42 3.45
C GLN A 197 -24.90 19.91 3.77
N GLY A 198 -25.94 19.16 3.38
CA GLY A 198 -25.98 17.72 3.59
C GLY A 198 -24.82 17.00 2.91
N VAL A 199 -24.50 17.34 1.65
CA VAL A 199 -23.36 16.76 0.93
C VAL A 199 -22.03 17.05 1.63
N LEU A 200 -21.84 18.27 2.14
CA LEU A 200 -20.62 18.65 2.85
C LEU A 200 -20.51 17.93 4.21
N GLU A 201 -21.63 17.83 4.94
CA GLU A 201 -21.71 17.12 6.21
C GLU A 201 -21.33 15.65 6.02
N ASP A 202 -21.83 14.98 4.98
CA ASP A 202 -21.49 13.60 4.65
C ASP A 202 -19.98 13.41 4.42
N PHE A 203 -19.35 14.30 3.62
CA PHE A 203 -17.90 14.24 3.40
C PHE A 203 -17.10 14.52 4.67
N SER A 204 -17.51 15.50 5.47
CA SER A 204 -16.82 15.84 6.72
C SER A 204 -16.95 14.73 7.77
N ALA A 205 -18.09 14.05 7.83
CA ALA A 205 -18.32 12.90 8.69
C ALA A 205 -17.43 11.72 8.27
N LEU A 206 -17.39 11.42 6.96
CA LEU A 206 -16.48 10.41 6.40
C LEU A 206 -15.01 10.75 6.68
N GLU A 207 -14.59 12.00 6.49
CA GLU A 207 -13.23 12.47 6.77
C GLU A 207 -12.86 12.30 8.25
N TRP A 208 -13.72 12.76 9.16
CA TRP A 208 -13.49 12.67 10.60
C TRP A 208 -13.41 11.22 11.08
N GLN A 209 -14.38 10.39 10.68
CA GLN A 209 -14.41 8.97 11.04
C GLN A 209 -13.21 8.23 10.46
N THR A 210 -12.83 8.54 9.21
CA THR A 210 -11.66 7.96 8.56
C THR A 210 -10.38 8.41 9.26
N ARG A 211 -10.21 9.69 9.61
CA ARG A 211 -9.01 10.16 10.32
C ARG A 211 -8.86 9.50 11.69
N ALA A 212 -9.95 9.35 12.45
CA ALA A 212 -9.94 8.66 13.73
C ALA A 212 -9.56 7.18 13.56
N ALA A 213 -10.16 6.49 12.59
CA ALA A 213 -9.86 5.09 12.28
C ALA A 213 -8.41 4.90 11.78
N VAL A 214 -7.95 5.76 10.89
CA VAL A 214 -6.58 5.77 10.34
C VAL A 214 -5.56 5.99 11.44
N LEU A 215 -5.79 6.94 12.34
CA LEU A 215 -4.88 7.21 13.45
C LEU A 215 -4.79 6.00 14.38
N GLY A 216 -5.91 5.36 14.72
CA GLY A 216 -5.90 4.13 15.51
C GLY A 216 -5.21 2.95 14.80
N THR A 217 -5.52 2.75 13.52
CA THR A 217 -5.03 1.59 12.75
C THR A 217 -3.54 1.73 12.40
N ARG A 218 -3.05 2.94 12.11
CA ARG A 218 -1.63 3.22 11.87
C ARG A 218 -0.76 2.82 13.05
N ARG A 219 -1.23 3.09 14.28
CA ARG A 219 -0.53 2.71 15.52
C ARG A 219 -0.32 1.20 15.60
N VAL A 220 -1.35 0.43 15.26
CA VAL A 220 -1.34 -1.02 15.39
C VAL A 220 -0.64 -1.71 14.22
N ALA A 221 -0.70 -1.14 13.01
CA ALA A 221 -0.21 -1.78 11.79
C ALA A 221 1.28 -2.15 11.83
N THR A 222 2.16 -1.23 12.27
CA THR A 222 3.60 -1.52 12.38
C THR A 222 3.88 -2.59 13.43
N GLY A 223 3.17 -2.54 14.57
CA GLY A 223 3.27 -3.56 15.62
C GLY A 223 2.84 -4.94 15.12
N MET A 224 1.72 -5.01 14.39
CA MET A 224 1.22 -6.26 13.78
C MET A 224 2.16 -6.81 12.72
N PHE A 225 2.80 -5.95 11.92
CA PHE A 225 3.82 -6.35 10.97
C PHE A 225 5.02 -7.01 11.67
N VAL A 226 5.59 -6.35 12.69
CA VAL A 226 6.72 -6.89 13.47
C VAL A 226 6.31 -8.18 14.19
N LEU A 227 5.15 -8.21 14.84
CA LEU A 227 4.64 -9.39 15.53
C LEU A 227 4.44 -10.55 14.56
N GLY A 228 3.86 -10.31 13.39
CA GLY A 228 3.68 -11.32 12.34
C GLY A 228 5.01 -11.92 11.90
N LEU A 229 6.05 -11.10 11.71
CA LEU A 229 7.40 -11.60 11.37
C LEU A 229 8.00 -12.45 12.48
N LEU A 230 7.85 -12.04 13.74
CA LEU A 230 8.35 -12.79 14.89
C LEU A 230 7.60 -14.13 15.05
N VAL A 231 6.28 -14.14 14.83
CA VAL A 231 5.46 -15.37 14.86
C VAL A 231 5.88 -16.33 13.75
N GLU A 232 6.04 -15.86 12.51
CA GLU A 232 6.52 -16.69 11.39
C GLU A 232 7.94 -17.23 11.62
N SER A 233 8.79 -16.43 12.26
CA SER A 233 10.16 -16.84 12.64
C SER A 233 10.14 -17.88 13.76
N ALA A 234 9.32 -17.67 14.79
CA ALA A 234 9.13 -18.57 15.92
C ALA A 234 8.54 -19.91 15.47
N TRP A 235 7.52 -19.87 14.60
CA TRP A 235 6.87 -21.05 14.06
C TRP A 235 7.85 -21.93 13.27
N TYR A 236 8.66 -21.29 12.42
CA TYR A 236 9.72 -21.99 11.69
C TYR A 236 10.75 -22.59 12.65
N LEU A 237 11.23 -21.82 13.64
CA LEU A 237 12.20 -22.31 14.61
C LEU A 237 11.64 -23.49 15.41
N HIS A 238 10.38 -23.39 15.83
CA HIS A 238 9.68 -24.48 16.52
C HIS A 238 9.65 -25.75 15.67
N ARG A 239 9.18 -25.67 14.41
CA ARG A 239 9.15 -26.82 13.48
C ARG A 239 10.56 -27.36 13.18
N TYR A 240 11.56 -26.49 13.09
CA TYR A 240 12.96 -26.88 12.89
C TYR A 240 13.49 -27.75 14.05
N LEU A 241 13.09 -27.42 15.27
CA LEU A 241 13.51 -28.11 16.48
C LEU A 241 12.68 -29.38 16.77
N THR A 242 11.41 -29.43 16.35
CA THR A 242 10.51 -30.54 16.65
C THR A 242 10.43 -31.61 15.55
N ASP A 243 10.46 -31.24 14.27
CA ASP A 243 10.29 -32.17 13.15
C ASP A 243 11.60 -32.38 12.38
N LEU A 244 12.14 -33.61 12.42
CA LEU A 244 13.35 -33.98 11.70
C LEU A 244 13.17 -34.07 10.18
N ARG A 245 11.93 -34.13 9.69
CA ARG A 245 11.62 -34.17 8.24
C ARG A 245 11.48 -32.78 7.65
N PHE A 246 11.15 -31.79 8.49
CA PHE A 246 10.92 -30.41 8.07
C PHE A 246 12.20 -29.76 7.56
N ASP A 247 12.17 -29.24 6.33
CA ASP A 247 13.29 -28.55 5.67
C ASP A 247 14.64 -29.33 5.71
N ASN A 248 14.57 -30.66 5.75
CA ASN A 248 15.73 -31.56 5.81
C ASN A 248 16.04 -32.15 4.43
N ILE A 249 16.37 -31.25 3.50
CA ILE A 249 16.56 -31.55 2.07
C ILE A 249 17.90 -31.05 1.52
N TYR A 250 18.77 -30.49 2.37
CA TYR A 250 20.03 -29.87 1.94
C TYR A 250 21.20 -30.85 1.99
N GLU A 251 22.01 -30.86 0.92
CA GLU A 251 23.32 -31.50 0.93
C GLU A 251 24.32 -30.57 1.64
N THR A 252 24.44 -30.74 2.96
CA THR A 252 25.37 -29.97 3.80
C THR A 252 26.80 -30.52 3.70
N ARG A 253 27.81 -29.68 3.95
CA ARG A 253 29.23 -30.11 3.97
C ARG A 253 29.50 -31.20 5.02
N GLN A 254 28.73 -31.19 6.10
CA GLN A 254 28.85 -32.19 7.16
C GLN A 254 28.32 -33.56 6.69
N LEU A 255 27.20 -33.59 5.96
CA LEU A 255 26.69 -34.82 5.35
C LEU A 255 27.67 -35.40 4.33
N THR A 256 28.25 -34.57 3.46
CA THR A 256 29.21 -35.05 2.44
C THR A 256 30.49 -35.61 3.08
N ARG A 257 30.99 -34.98 4.15
CA ARG A 257 32.11 -35.52 4.94
C ARG A 257 31.77 -36.86 5.59
N GLN A 258 30.60 -36.99 6.20
CA GLN A 258 30.17 -38.25 6.82
C GLN A 258 30.00 -39.37 5.80
N LEU A 259 29.44 -39.07 4.62
CA LEU A 259 29.32 -40.05 3.53
C LEU A 259 30.68 -40.46 2.96
N ALA A 260 31.62 -39.52 2.84
CA ALA A 260 32.99 -39.82 2.41
C ALA A 260 33.73 -40.71 3.44
N GLN A 261 33.61 -40.38 4.73
CA GLN A 261 34.19 -41.18 5.83
C GLN A 261 33.59 -42.59 5.89
N ALA A 262 32.29 -42.73 5.65
CA ALA A 262 31.60 -44.01 5.62
C ALA A 262 31.74 -44.78 4.30
N GLN A 263 32.53 -44.28 3.33
CA GLN A 263 32.65 -44.80 1.97
C GLN A 263 31.28 -45.00 1.26
N ALA A 264 30.28 -44.20 1.65
CA ALA A 264 28.89 -44.32 1.22
C ALA A 264 28.50 -43.21 0.22
N THR A 265 29.47 -42.63 -0.50
CA THR A 265 29.26 -41.58 -1.50
C THR A 265 28.32 -42.00 -2.62
N HIS A 266 28.22 -43.31 -2.89
CA HIS A 266 27.27 -43.89 -3.85
C HIS A 266 25.80 -43.58 -3.53
N LEU A 267 25.44 -43.31 -2.27
CA LEU A 267 24.07 -42.96 -1.86
C LEU A 267 23.58 -41.61 -2.44
N VAL A 268 24.49 -40.78 -2.95
CA VAL A 268 24.22 -39.45 -3.49
C VAL A 268 24.65 -39.33 -4.96
N ALA A 269 25.07 -40.43 -5.58
CA ALA A 269 25.51 -40.48 -6.98
C ALA A 269 24.71 -41.54 -7.77
N PRO A 270 23.74 -41.14 -8.62
CA PRO A 270 23.26 -39.78 -8.87
C PRO A 270 22.42 -39.21 -7.71
N PRO A 271 22.42 -37.88 -7.49
CA PRO A 271 21.70 -37.30 -6.37
C PRO A 271 20.19 -37.42 -6.59
N PRO A 272 19.41 -37.71 -5.53
CA PRO A 272 17.97 -37.69 -5.64
C PRO A 272 17.46 -36.30 -6.05
N THR A 273 16.42 -36.23 -6.88
CA THR A 273 15.85 -34.95 -7.37
C THR A 273 15.39 -33.99 -6.27
N TRP A 274 15.07 -34.50 -5.08
CA TRP A 274 14.66 -33.71 -3.92
C TRP A 274 15.83 -33.21 -3.05
N LEU A 275 17.06 -33.71 -3.26
CA LEU A 275 18.22 -33.32 -2.48
C LEU A 275 18.87 -32.08 -3.11
N LEU A 276 18.72 -30.93 -2.43
CA LEU A 276 19.18 -29.64 -2.94
C LEU A 276 20.64 -29.39 -2.54
N ARG A 277 21.49 -29.15 -3.54
CA ARG A 277 22.89 -28.75 -3.31
C ARG A 277 22.95 -27.27 -2.93
N THR A 278 23.54 -26.99 -1.77
CA THR A 278 23.62 -25.66 -1.14
C THR A 278 24.33 -24.60 -1.99
N ALA A 279 25.18 -25.01 -2.96
CA ALA A 279 26.05 -24.13 -3.74
C ALA A 279 25.67 -23.91 -5.23
N ARG A 280 24.50 -24.39 -5.70
CA ARG A 280 24.08 -24.20 -7.11
C ARG A 280 23.20 -22.93 -7.24
N PRO A 281 23.61 -21.91 -8.01
CA PRO A 281 22.84 -20.68 -8.22
C PRO A 281 21.80 -20.79 -9.36
N LYS A 282 21.69 -21.96 -10.03
CA LYS A 282 20.92 -22.09 -11.27
C LYS A 282 19.45 -22.43 -10.95
N LEU A 283 18.55 -21.47 -11.18
CA LEU A 283 17.11 -21.71 -11.22
C LEU A 283 16.75 -22.62 -12.41
N SER A 284 15.76 -23.49 -12.22
CA SER A 284 15.18 -24.29 -13.31
C SER A 284 14.27 -23.42 -14.21
N GLN A 285 13.97 -23.88 -15.43
CA GLN A 285 13.09 -23.10 -16.33
C GLN A 285 11.64 -23.03 -15.83
N GLU A 286 11.15 -24.08 -15.17
CA GLU A 286 9.82 -24.08 -14.56
C GLU A 286 9.74 -23.12 -13.36
N GLU A 287 10.81 -23.02 -12.57
CA GLU A 287 10.94 -22.03 -11.49
C GLU A 287 10.99 -20.61 -12.03
N LEU A 288 11.65 -20.40 -13.17
CA LEU A 288 11.69 -19.09 -13.84
C LEU A 288 10.31 -18.65 -14.33
N LEU A 289 9.53 -19.56 -14.94
CA LEU A 289 8.16 -19.24 -15.39
C LEU A 289 7.24 -18.91 -14.21
N SER A 290 7.31 -19.69 -13.13
CA SER A 290 6.58 -19.41 -11.88
C SER A 290 7.00 -18.07 -11.26
N CYS A 291 8.28 -17.73 -11.31
CA CYS A 291 8.80 -16.44 -10.89
C CYS A 291 8.25 -15.28 -11.74
N LEU A 292 8.21 -15.42 -13.07
CA LEU A 292 7.68 -14.41 -13.97
C LEU A 292 6.18 -14.17 -13.74
N LEU A 293 5.40 -15.23 -13.55
CA LEU A 293 3.97 -15.12 -13.22
C LEU A 293 3.75 -14.39 -11.89
N ARG A 294 4.52 -14.74 -10.84
CA ARG A 294 4.46 -14.06 -9.54
C ARG A 294 4.88 -12.60 -9.66
N LEU A 295 5.90 -12.30 -10.46
CA LEU A 295 6.34 -10.94 -10.71
C LEU A 295 5.28 -10.12 -11.47
N GLY A 296 4.58 -10.73 -12.43
CA GLY A 296 3.45 -10.11 -13.14
C GLY A 296 2.31 -9.73 -12.20
N LEU A 297 1.93 -10.60 -11.26
CA LEU A 297 0.93 -10.28 -10.24
C LEU A 297 1.38 -9.12 -9.33
N LEU A 298 2.65 -9.08 -8.95
CA LEU A 298 3.21 -7.99 -8.14
C LEU A 298 3.30 -6.67 -8.92
N ALA A 299 3.56 -6.74 -10.23
CA ALA A 299 3.53 -5.58 -11.10
C ALA A 299 2.12 -4.97 -11.15
N LEU A 300 1.06 -5.79 -11.14
CA LEU A 300 -0.32 -5.29 -11.06
C LEU A 300 -0.57 -4.50 -9.76
N LEU A 301 0.00 -4.95 -8.63
CA LEU A 301 -0.10 -4.23 -7.35
C LEU A 301 0.66 -2.89 -7.36
N LEU A 302 1.81 -2.84 -8.04
CA LEU A 302 2.53 -1.59 -8.26
C LEU A 302 1.70 -0.63 -9.13
N VAL A 303 1.06 -1.11 -10.20
CA VAL A 303 0.15 -0.32 -11.03
C VAL A 303 -1.06 0.16 -10.23
N ALA A 304 -1.67 -0.68 -9.40
CA ALA A 304 -2.76 -0.25 -8.52
C ALA A 304 -2.30 0.85 -7.56
N THR A 305 -1.08 0.74 -7.03
CA THR A 305 -0.48 1.77 -6.15
C THR A 305 -0.25 3.08 -6.88
N THR A 306 0.25 3.05 -8.11
CA THR A 306 0.42 4.28 -8.91
C THR A 306 -0.92 4.92 -9.24
N VAL A 307 -1.96 4.13 -9.54
CA VAL A 307 -3.34 4.65 -9.76
C VAL A 307 -3.90 5.29 -8.49
N ILE A 308 -3.72 4.67 -7.32
CA ILE A 308 -4.15 5.25 -6.03
C ILE A 308 -3.43 6.58 -5.76
N VAL A 309 -2.11 6.66 -5.96
CA VAL A 309 -1.34 7.90 -5.77
C VAL A 309 -1.73 8.96 -6.80
N ALA A 310 -1.99 8.56 -8.04
CA ALA A 310 -2.48 9.46 -9.08
C ALA A 310 -3.86 10.03 -8.70
N THR A 311 -4.73 9.21 -8.10
CA THR A 311 -6.06 9.63 -7.65
C THR A 311 -5.97 10.71 -6.57
N ASP A 312 -5.02 10.57 -5.63
CA ASP A 312 -4.73 11.60 -4.62
C ASP A 312 -4.27 12.94 -5.25
N HIS A 313 -3.37 12.87 -6.23
CA HIS A 313 -2.92 14.05 -6.97
C HIS A 313 -4.04 14.69 -7.78
N MET A 314 -4.89 13.89 -8.43
CA MET A 314 -6.04 14.38 -9.17
C MET A 314 -7.04 15.08 -8.24
N ALA A 315 -7.33 14.52 -7.07
CA ALA A 315 -8.19 15.16 -6.07
C ALA A 315 -7.62 16.51 -5.60
N PHE A 316 -6.31 16.57 -5.34
CA PHE A 316 -5.62 17.82 -4.99
C PHE A 316 -5.72 18.86 -6.11
N LEU A 317 -5.43 18.48 -7.35
CA LEU A 317 -5.48 19.40 -8.50
C LEU A 317 -6.91 19.91 -8.75
N LEU A 318 -7.92 19.05 -8.62
CA LEU A 318 -9.32 19.44 -8.73
C LEU A 318 -9.73 20.43 -7.63
N ALA A 319 -9.39 20.13 -6.38
CA ALA A 319 -9.67 21.02 -5.25
C ALA A 319 -8.98 22.37 -5.41
N GLN A 320 -7.71 22.38 -5.79
CA GLN A 320 -6.95 23.60 -6.02
C GLN A 320 -7.57 24.42 -7.17
N ALA A 321 -7.88 23.79 -8.30
CA ALA A 321 -8.50 24.46 -9.43
C ALA A 321 -9.87 25.06 -9.08
N ALA A 322 -10.67 24.37 -8.27
CA ALA A 322 -11.96 24.87 -7.81
C ALA A 322 -11.80 26.09 -6.89
N VAL A 323 -10.87 26.05 -5.93
CA VAL A 323 -10.60 27.16 -5.01
C VAL A 323 -10.04 28.37 -5.78
N ASP A 324 -9.05 28.17 -6.63
CA ASP A 324 -8.43 29.23 -7.44
C ASP A 324 -9.44 29.86 -8.41
N TRP A 325 -10.34 29.07 -8.98
CA TRP A 325 -11.43 29.56 -9.81
C TRP A 325 -12.41 30.42 -9.00
N ALA A 326 -12.86 29.94 -7.84
CA ALA A 326 -13.83 30.64 -7.00
C ALA A 326 -13.31 31.98 -6.47
N GLN A 327 -12.02 32.08 -6.18
CA GLN A 327 -11.36 33.32 -5.76
C GLN A 327 -11.29 34.38 -6.87
N LYS A 328 -11.30 33.95 -8.14
CA LYS A 328 -11.20 34.84 -9.31
C LYS A 328 -12.56 35.32 -9.83
N LEU A 329 -13.67 34.83 -9.27
CA LEU A 329 -15.01 35.22 -9.72
C LEU A 329 -15.25 36.72 -9.41
N PRO A 330 -15.45 37.58 -10.42
CA PRO A 330 -15.64 39.00 -10.21
C PRO A 330 -17.05 39.31 -9.70
N ALA A 331 -17.20 40.43 -8.99
CA ALA A 331 -18.50 41.04 -8.77
C ALA A 331 -18.89 41.86 -10.01
N VAL A 332 -20.08 41.60 -10.57
CA VAL A 332 -20.57 42.26 -11.78
C VAL A 332 -21.62 43.30 -11.41
N PRO A 333 -21.36 44.61 -11.59
CA PRO A 333 -22.37 45.64 -11.35
C PRO A 333 -23.42 45.63 -12.47
N VAL A 334 -24.70 45.72 -12.10
CA VAL A 334 -25.85 45.84 -13.01
C VAL A 334 -26.54 47.17 -12.76
N THR A 335 -26.82 47.86 -13.86
CA THR A 335 -27.52 49.13 -13.88
C THR A 335 -28.76 49.00 -14.76
N LEU A 336 -29.93 49.29 -14.19
CA LEU A 336 -31.20 49.31 -14.91
C LEU A 336 -31.72 50.74 -14.89
N MET A 337 -31.74 51.36 -16.07
CA MET A 337 -32.28 52.70 -16.26
C MET A 337 -33.71 52.58 -16.80
N VAL A 338 -34.66 53.14 -16.06
CA VAL A 338 -36.07 53.22 -16.45
C VAL A 338 -36.39 54.68 -16.77
N LYS A 339 -36.62 54.98 -18.04
CA LYS A 339 -37.10 56.29 -18.50
C LYS A 339 -38.56 56.17 -18.91
N TYR A 340 -39.40 57.03 -18.33
CA TYR A 340 -40.80 57.14 -18.68
C TYR A 340 -41.06 58.51 -19.30
N ASP A 341 -41.55 58.51 -20.54
CA ASP A 341 -41.92 59.71 -21.27
C ASP A 341 -43.44 59.70 -21.49
N ALA A 342 -44.16 60.63 -20.84
CA ALA A 342 -45.59 60.83 -21.08
C ALA A 342 -45.86 62.21 -21.66
N THR A 343 -46.63 62.21 -22.75
CA THR A 343 -47.23 63.41 -23.34
C THR A 343 -48.72 63.43 -22.99
N TYR A 344 -49.17 64.50 -22.35
CA TYR A 344 -50.58 64.68 -22.02
C TYR A 344 -51.18 65.74 -22.93
N THR A 345 -52.11 65.33 -23.80
CA THR A 345 -52.94 66.23 -24.58
C THR A 345 -54.15 66.65 -23.75
N VAL A 346 -54.13 67.87 -23.22
CA VAL A 346 -55.27 68.44 -22.46
C VAL A 346 -56.04 69.37 -23.38
N LEU A 347 -57.28 68.99 -23.72
CA LEU A 347 -58.22 69.84 -24.46
C LEU A 347 -57.75 70.23 -25.88
N ASP A 348 -57.23 69.29 -26.67
CA ASP A 348 -56.81 69.51 -28.08
C ASP A 348 -57.90 70.12 -28.98
N PHE A 349 -59.18 70.02 -28.57
CA PHE A 349 -60.29 70.63 -29.29
C PHE A 349 -60.39 72.16 -29.10
N ILE A 350 -59.81 72.73 -28.05
CA ILE A 350 -59.90 74.17 -27.77
C ILE A 350 -59.08 74.99 -28.78
N PRO A 351 -57.80 74.68 -29.08
CA PRO A 351 -57.06 75.35 -30.15
C PRO A 351 -57.73 75.20 -31.53
N PHE A 352 -58.37 74.06 -31.79
CA PHE A 352 -59.16 73.79 -33.01
C PHE A 352 -60.40 74.70 -33.13
N LEU A 353 -61.12 74.95 -32.02
CA LEU A 353 -62.29 75.85 -32.01
C LEU A 353 -61.92 77.33 -32.17
N PHE A 354 -60.69 77.73 -31.80
CA PHE A 354 -60.22 79.13 -31.84
C PHE A 354 -59.17 79.42 -32.92
N ASN A 355 -58.89 78.46 -33.82
CA ASN A 355 -57.92 78.58 -34.91
C ASN A 355 -56.52 79.04 -34.45
N GLN A 356 -56.09 78.55 -33.28
CA GLN A 356 -54.77 78.84 -32.69
C GLN A 356 -53.82 77.65 -32.92
N PRO A 357 -52.50 77.88 -33.05
CA PRO A 357 -51.54 76.79 -33.11
C PRO A 357 -51.65 75.92 -31.84
N PRO A 358 -51.55 74.59 -31.96
CA PRO A 358 -51.69 73.69 -30.81
C PRO A 358 -50.67 74.04 -29.73
N VAL A 359 -51.13 74.13 -28.48
CA VAL A 359 -50.29 74.39 -27.31
C VAL A 359 -49.37 73.18 -27.09
N GLU A 360 -48.07 73.41 -26.86
CA GLU A 360 -47.12 72.35 -26.54
C GLU A 360 -47.60 71.57 -25.31
N SER A 361 -47.87 70.27 -25.49
CA SER A 361 -48.31 69.38 -24.42
C SER A 361 -47.23 69.31 -23.32
N PRO A 362 -47.58 69.40 -22.02
CA PRO A 362 -46.61 69.23 -20.96
C PRO A 362 -45.97 67.83 -21.04
N TYR A 363 -44.65 67.83 -21.30
CA TYR A 363 -43.84 66.62 -21.38
C TYR A 363 -43.37 66.24 -19.97
N LEU A 364 -43.85 65.10 -19.46
CA LEU A 364 -43.42 64.58 -18.16
C LEU A 364 -42.47 63.40 -18.38
N SER A 365 -41.17 63.70 -18.34
CA SER A 365 -40.10 62.70 -18.35
C SER A 365 -39.64 62.43 -16.92
N SER A 366 -39.82 61.19 -16.45
CA SER A 366 -39.25 60.73 -15.17
C SER A 366 -38.23 59.63 -15.43
N ARG A 367 -37.07 59.73 -14.77
CA ARG A 367 -35.97 58.77 -14.89
C ARG A 367 -35.66 58.19 -13.52
N GLN A 368 -35.65 56.86 -13.43
CA GLN A 368 -35.21 56.12 -12.24
C GLN A 368 -34.10 55.15 -12.62
N ASP A 369 -33.01 55.19 -11.86
CA ASP A 369 -31.84 54.34 -12.08
C ASP A 369 -31.72 53.36 -10.89
N PHE A 370 -31.73 52.06 -11.18
CA PHE A 370 -31.54 50.98 -10.21
C PHE A 370 -30.14 50.38 -10.37
N HIS A 371 -29.41 50.27 -9.26
CA HIS A 371 -28.03 49.76 -9.25
C HIS A 371 -27.90 48.62 -8.23
N TRP A 372 -27.34 47.48 -8.65
CA TRP A 372 -26.98 46.38 -7.75
C TRP A 372 -25.78 45.60 -8.29
N GLU A 373 -25.17 44.75 -7.45
CA GLU A 373 -24.05 43.88 -7.86
C GLU A 373 -24.48 42.42 -7.85
N LEU A 374 -24.04 41.66 -8.86
CA LEU A 374 -24.04 40.20 -8.84
C LEU A 374 -22.71 39.70 -8.28
N ARG A 375 -22.80 38.96 -7.18
CA ARG A 375 -21.68 38.26 -6.56
C ARG A 375 -21.92 36.76 -6.69
N PHE A 376 -20.99 36.07 -7.35
CA PHE A 376 -21.11 34.63 -7.53
C PHE A 376 -20.72 33.86 -6.27
N THR A 377 -19.88 34.43 -5.40
CA THR A 377 -19.43 33.81 -4.15
C THR A 377 -19.99 34.60 -2.96
N SER A 378 -20.57 33.90 -1.97
CA SER A 378 -21.08 34.58 -0.76
C SER A 378 -19.92 35.06 0.13
N PRO A 379 -19.94 36.32 0.62
CA PRO A 379 -18.85 36.87 1.44
C PRO A 379 -18.76 36.24 2.85
N GLY A 380 -19.83 35.57 3.31
CA GLY A 380 -19.86 34.88 4.60
C GLY A 380 -19.37 33.42 4.55
N CYS A 381 -19.00 32.91 3.38
CA CYS A 381 -18.63 31.52 3.18
C CYS A 381 -17.11 31.37 2.95
N PRO A 382 -16.35 30.81 3.92
CA PRO A 382 -14.90 30.67 3.79
C PRO A 382 -14.53 29.52 2.86
N LEU A 383 -13.56 29.75 1.97
CA LEU A 383 -12.96 28.70 1.13
C LEU A 383 -11.93 27.91 1.94
N LEU A 384 -11.93 26.59 1.78
CA LEU A 384 -10.94 25.70 2.40
C LEU A 384 -9.74 25.52 1.47
N PRO A 385 -8.50 25.52 1.99
CA PRO A 385 -7.32 25.28 1.17
C PRO A 385 -7.21 23.80 0.76
N ALA A 386 -6.73 23.55 -0.46
CA ALA A 386 -6.41 22.19 -0.92
C ALA A 386 -5.20 21.60 -0.18
N GLN A 387 -5.26 20.31 0.15
CA GLN A 387 -4.22 19.56 0.88
C GLN A 387 -3.31 18.79 -0.08
N ARG A 388 -2.00 19.07 0.00
CA ARG A 388 -1.00 18.43 -0.87
C ARG A 388 -0.79 16.95 -0.51
N PRO A 389 -0.66 16.06 -1.52
CA PRO A 389 -0.26 14.67 -1.32
C PRO A 389 1.09 14.51 -0.61
N HIS A 390 1.20 13.50 0.26
CA HIS A 390 2.42 13.22 1.02
C HIS A 390 3.36 12.29 0.26
N ALA A 391 4.23 12.85 -0.60
CA ALA A 391 5.13 12.09 -1.46
C ALA A 391 6.02 11.07 -0.72
N ALA A 392 6.52 11.43 0.47
CA ALA A 392 7.38 10.53 1.27
C ALA A 392 6.69 9.21 1.64
N THR A 393 5.39 9.25 1.96
CA THR A 393 4.62 8.04 2.31
C THR A 393 4.35 7.15 1.10
N ALA A 394 4.04 7.75 -0.06
CA ALA A 394 3.87 7.03 -1.31
C ALA A 394 5.18 6.36 -1.76
N LEU A 395 6.31 7.06 -1.63
CA LEU A 395 7.64 6.51 -1.94
C LEU A 395 8.01 5.37 -0.99
N ALA A 396 7.69 5.48 0.30
CA ALA A 396 7.90 4.41 1.28
C ALA A 396 7.04 3.17 0.98
N ALA A 397 5.76 3.35 0.61
CA ALA A 397 4.90 2.24 0.20
C ALA A 397 5.42 1.57 -1.07
N GLY A 398 5.80 2.36 -2.09
CA GLY A 398 6.38 1.86 -3.32
C GLY A 398 7.70 1.11 -3.10
N SER A 399 8.58 1.60 -2.23
CA SER A 399 9.85 0.93 -1.92
C SER A 399 9.64 -0.40 -1.19
N LEU A 400 8.65 -0.49 -0.28
CA LEU A 400 8.26 -1.75 0.35
C LEU A 400 7.71 -2.76 -0.65
N GLN A 401 6.95 -2.32 -1.66
CA GLN A 401 6.46 -3.19 -2.73
C GLN A 401 7.59 -3.65 -3.66
N LEU A 402 8.53 -2.78 -3.98
CA LEU A 402 9.74 -3.15 -4.74
C LEU A 402 10.60 -4.15 -3.96
N LEU A 403 10.73 -3.96 -2.64
CA LEU A 403 11.36 -4.95 -1.76
C LEU A 403 10.61 -6.28 -1.79
N ALA A 404 9.27 -6.26 -1.71
CA ALA A 404 8.46 -7.46 -1.85
C ALA A 404 8.68 -8.15 -3.22
N CYS A 405 8.87 -7.40 -4.31
CA CYS A 405 9.20 -7.95 -5.62
C CYS A 405 10.58 -8.61 -5.65
N SER A 406 11.60 -7.97 -5.07
CA SER A 406 12.96 -8.54 -5.02
C SER A 406 13.01 -9.84 -4.23
N THR A 407 12.13 -10.01 -3.24
CA THR A 407 12.05 -11.25 -2.46
C THR A 407 11.68 -12.47 -3.29
N VAL A 408 10.96 -12.32 -4.42
CA VAL A 408 10.63 -13.46 -5.31
C VAL A 408 11.89 -14.10 -5.88
N LEU A 409 12.86 -13.28 -6.28
CA LEU A 409 14.15 -13.74 -6.81
C LEU A 409 15.05 -14.29 -5.69
N LEU A 410 14.95 -13.69 -4.51
CA LEU A 410 15.78 -14.03 -3.35
C LEU A 410 15.20 -15.17 -2.50
N GLU A 411 14.00 -15.66 -2.80
CA GLU A 411 13.26 -16.59 -1.94
C GLU A 411 14.04 -17.88 -1.66
N THR A 412 14.71 -18.42 -2.67
CA THR A 412 15.55 -19.61 -2.53
C THR A 412 16.76 -19.37 -1.62
N TYR A 413 17.36 -18.18 -1.71
CA TYR A 413 18.48 -17.78 -0.86
C TYR A 413 18.02 -17.50 0.57
N ALA A 414 16.86 -16.88 0.74
CA ALA A 414 16.26 -16.61 2.04
C ALA A 414 15.98 -17.91 2.80
N ARG A 415 15.41 -18.93 2.15
CA ARG A 415 15.19 -20.26 2.76
C ARG A 415 16.49 -20.93 3.17
N ARG A 416 17.50 -20.92 2.29
CA ARG A 416 18.85 -21.46 2.60
C ARG A 416 19.48 -20.74 3.78
N LEU A 417 19.34 -19.42 3.84
CA LEU A 417 19.86 -18.60 4.93
C LEU A 417 19.13 -18.91 6.25
N ARG A 418 17.81 -19.08 6.25
CA ARG A 418 17.05 -19.52 7.44
C ARG A 418 17.54 -20.86 7.97
N HIS A 419 17.77 -21.82 7.08
CA HIS A 419 18.33 -23.12 7.44
C HIS A 419 19.74 -22.97 8.02
N ALA A 420 20.63 -22.22 7.35
CA ALA A 420 22.01 -22.01 7.81
C ALA A 420 22.08 -21.34 9.19
N ILE A 421 21.21 -20.35 9.44
CA ILE A 421 21.09 -19.69 10.74
C ILE A 421 20.63 -20.69 11.81
N ALA A 422 19.53 -21.41 11.58
CA ALA A 422 19.06 -22.38 12.56
C ALA A 422 20.09 -23.49 12.85
N ALA A 423 20.81 -23.94 11.81
CA ALA A 423 21.88 -24.93 11.94
C ALA A 423 23.07 -24.43 12.77
N SER A 424 23.46 -23.16 12.64
CA SER A 424 24.57 -22.58 13.42
C SER A 424 24.24 -22.45 14.91
N PHE A 425 23.00 -22.11 15.25
CA PHE A 425 22.55 -21.98 16.65
C PHE A 425 22.30 -23.34 17.34
N PHE A 426 21.89 -24.36 16.58
CA PHE A 426 21.49 -25.66 17.13
C PHE A 426 22.27 -26.85 16.53
N PRO A 427 23.59 -26.93 16.73
CA PRO A 427 24.45 -27.94 16.10
C PRO A 427 24.09 -29.38 16.50
N ALA A 428 23.65 -29.59 17.75
CA ALA A 428 23.23 -30.91 18.23
C ALA A 428 21.97 -31.41 17.52
N GLN A 429 21.01 -30.52 17.26
CA GLN A 429 19.81 -30.85 16.50
C GLN A 429 20.14 -31.11 15.04
N GLU A 430 21.04 -30.31 14.46
CA GLU A 430 21.50 -30.51 13.09
C GLU A 430 22.18 -31.88 12.91
N ALA A 431 23.01 -32.29 13.87
CA ALA A 431 23.60 -33.63 13.86
C ALA A 431 22.54 -34.75 13.85
N ARG A 432 21.43 -34.60 14.58
CA ARG A 432 20.31 -35.56 14.56
C ARG A 432 19.60 -35.57 13.20
N ARG A 433 19.37 -34.39 12.61
CA ARG A 433 18.75 -34.25 11.28
C ARG A 433 19.60 -34.88 10.18
N ILE A 434 20.92 -34.70 10.22
CA ILE A 434 21.85 -35.32 9.27
C ILE A 434 21.84 -36.85 9.39
N ARG A 435 21.83 -37.41 10.62
CA ARG A 435 21.69 -38.86 10.82
C ARG A 435 20.37 -39.40 10.27
N HIS A 436 19.26 -38.69 10.50
CA HIS A 436 17.96 -39.05 9.96
C HIS A 436 17.97 -39.03 8.42
N LEU A 437 18.58 -38.00 7.83
CA LEU A 437 18.72 -37.86 6.38
C LEU A 437 19.56 -38.98 5.78
N HIS A 438 20.68 -39.32 6.42
CA HIS A 438 21.53 -40.45 6.02
C HIS A 438 20.77 -41.78 6.05
N ALA A 439 20.02 -42.06 7.13
CA ALA A 439 19.18 -43.24 7.23
C ALA A 439 18.09 -43.28 6.15
N ARG A 440 17.48 -42.13 5.83
CA ARG A 440 16.49 -41.99 4.75
C ARG A 440 17.10 -42.29 3.37
N LEU A 441 18.30 -41.79 3.09
CA LEU A 441 19.03 -42.07 1.85
C LEU A 441 19.34 -43.56 1.71
N ARG A 442 19.89 -44.19 2.76
CA ARG A 442 20.20 -45.62 2.77
C ARG A 442 18.97 -46.51 2.54
N ARG A 443 17.84 -46.21 3.20
CA ARG A 443 16.56 -46.93 3.01
C ARG A 443 16.06 -46.84 1.56
N ARG A 444 16.23 -45.67 0.92
CA ARG A 444 15.79 -45.46 -0.46
C ARG A 444 16.70 -46.18 -1.45
N TYR A 445 18.01 -46.16 -1.22
CA TYR A 445 18.97 -46.90 -2.04
C TYR A 445 18.68 -48.41 -2.02
N HIS A 446 18.51 -49.02 -0.84
CA HIS A 446 18.17 -50.45 -0.74
C HIS A 446 16.84 -50.79 -1.40
N ARG A 447 15.82 -49.91 -1.34
CA ARG A 447 14.56 -50.12 -2.08
C ARG A 447 14.75 -50.13 -3.59
N HIS A 448 15.58 -49.23 -4.13
CA HIS A 448 15.87 -49.21 -5.56
C HIS A 448 16.70 -50.43 -5.99
N GLN A 449 17.66 -50.86 -5.16
CA GLN A 449 18.48 -52.04 -5.45
C GLN A 449 17.68 -53.34 -5.37
N GLY A 450 16.74 -53.47 -4.42
CA GLY A 450 15.86 -54.63 -4.30
C GLY A 450 14.74 -54.69 -5.34
N GLN A 451 14.50 -53.63 -6.11
CA GLN A 451 13.54 -53.58 -7.21
C GLN A 451 14.18 -53.82 -8.59
N GLN A 452 15.52 -53.89 -8.69
CA GLN A 452 16.18 -54.34 -9.90
C GLN A 452 16.09 -55.87 -9.98
N PRO A 453 15.41 -56.46 -10.97
CA PRO A 453 15.48 -57.90 -11.18
C PRO A 453 16.94 -58.29 -11.45
N PRO A 454 17.39 -59.49 -11.04
CA PRO A 454 18.75 -59.92 -11.31
C PRO A 454 18.96 -59.90 -12.82
N SER A 455 19.89 -59.07 -13.27
CA SER A 455 20.45 -59.11 -14.62
C SER A 455 21.35 -60.34 -14.73
N GLY A 456 20.76 -61.53 -14.62
CA GLY A 456 21.35 -62.74 -15.13
C GLY A 456 21.17 -62.78 -16.65
N PRO A 457 22.15 -63.28 -17.42
CA PRO A 457 21.95 -63.51 -18.84
C PRO A 457 20.74 -64.43 -19.04
N PRO A 458 19.95 -64.26 -20.12
CA PRO A 458 18.87 -65.20 -20.40
C PRO A 458 19.46 -66.61 -20.52
N PRO A 459 18.86 -67.63 -19.88
CA PRO A 459 19.22 -69.00 -20.19
C PRO A 459 18.95 -69.24 -21.68
N SER A 460 19.95 -69.82 -22.33
CA SER A 460 19.94 -70.16 -23.76
C SER A 460 18.70 -71.00 -24.10
N PRO A 461 18.02 -70.74 -25.23
CA PRO A 461 16.85 -71.50 -25.61
C PRO A 461 17.25 -72.89 -26.15
N ASP A 462 16.67 -73.89 -25.51
CA ASP A 462 16.15 -75.15 -26.03
C ASP A 462 17.10 -76.21 -26.61
N LEU A 463 17.09 -77.35 -25.91
CA LEU A 463 16.71 -78.62 -26.53
C LEU A 463 15.50 -79.19 -25.76
N MET A 464 14.28 -78.79 -26.13
CA MET A 464 13.13 -79.68 -26.07
C MET A 464 12.16 -79.37 -27.20
N ASP A 465 11.66 -80.47 -27.71
CA ASP A 465 10.96 -80.71 -28.94
C ASP A 465 9.57 -80.03 -29.02
N GLY A 466 9.25 -79.59 -30.24
CA GLY A 466 7.93 -79.40 -30.86
C GLY A 466 6.69 -79.11 -30.00
N THR A 467 6.02 -77.98 -30.27
CA THR A 467 4.94 -77.87 -31.29
C THR A 467 4.17 -76.53 -31.13
N LEU A 468 3.84 -75.92 -32.28
CA LEU A 468 3.28 -74.59 -32.57
C LEU A 468 1.90 -74.21 -31.96
N ASP A 469 1.80 -72.93 -31.52
CA ASP A 469 0.81 -71.85 -31.82
C ASP A 469 -0.74 -71.98 -31.57
N PRO A 470 -1.54 -70.87 -31.56
CA PRO A 470 -1.53 -69.66 -30.68
C PRO A 470 -2.97 -69.15 -30.30
N LEU A 471 -3.08 -67.99 -29.61
CA LEU A 471 -4.27 -67.10 -29.33
C LEU A 471 -4.59 -66.96 -27.81
N LYS A 472 -4.83 -65.78 -27.19
CA LYS A 472 -4.96 -64.40 -27.64
C LYS A 472 -4.83 -63.43 -26.45
N ASN A 473 -4.20 -62.31 -26.75
CA ASN A 473 -4.09 -61.02 -26.06
C ASN A 473 -5.31 -60.45 -25.29
N GLN A 474 -4.94 -59.74 -24.21
CA GLN A 474 -5.28 -58.34 -23.84
C GLN A 474 -6.53 -57.96 -23.04
N GLY A 475 -6.23 -57.20 -21.97
CA GLY A 475 -6.87 -55.92 -21.59
C GLY A 475 -7.34 -55.89 -20.13
N ALA A 476 -7.27 -54.83 -19.33
CA ALA A 476 -6.60 -53.53 -19.33
C ALA A 476 -7.03 -52.82 -18.01
N CYS A 477 -6.25 -51.81 -17.59
CA CYS A 477 -6.66 -50.59 -16.85
C CYS A 477 -6.91 -50.60 -15.33
N VAL A 478 -6.82 -49.35 -14.81
CA VAL A 478 -7.22 -48.80 -13.49
C VAL A 478 -6.00 -48.61 -12.54
N ARG A 479 -5.68 -47.48 -11.88
CA ARG A 479 -6.32 -46.22 -11.38
C ARG A 479 -5.13 -45.23 -11.15
N GLY A 480 -5.21 -43.90 -11.06
CA GLY A 480 -6.26 -42.98 -10.64
C GLY A 480 -5.62 -41.90 -9.74
N ALA A 481 -5.92 -40.64 -10.01
CA ALA A 481 -5.50 -39.46 -9.28
C ALA A 481 -6.31 -39.23 -7.97
N GLY A 482 -5.76 -38.43 -7.06
CA GLY A 482 -6.40 -37.84 -5.88
C GLY A 482 -5.30 -37.34 -4.92
N GLY A 483 -5.27 -36.13 -4.36
CA GLY A 483 -6.31 -35.13 -4.13
C GLY A 483 -6.40 -34.86 -2.62
N LEU A 484 -5.94 -33.67 -2.21
CA LEU A 484 -6.24 -32.88 -0.99
C LEU A 484 -6.29 -33.53 0.42
N GLU A 485 -5.50 -32.97 1.34
CA GLU A 485 -5.94 -32.16 2.50
C GLU A 485 -4.84 -31.14 2.87
#